data_AF-C1MJL7-F1
#
_entry.id   AF-C1MJL7-F1
#
_cell.length_a   1.000
_cell.length_b   1.000
_cell.length_c   1.000
_cell.angle_alpha   90.00
_cell.angle_beta   90.00
_cell.angle_gamma   90.00
#
_symmetry.space_group_name_H-M   'P 1'
#
loop_
_entity.id
_entity.type
_entity.pdbx_description
1 polymer ?
#
loop_
_entity_poly.entity_id
_entity_poly.type
_entity_poly.pdbx_seq_one_letter_code
_entity_poly.pdbx_strand_id
1 'polypeptide(L)'
;VPDLQRVQARIQDVVRVLQDFKSRREEGRSRGEYVDRLVADLATYYGYNTFLTRYFIETFSVAETMELLEANETQRPVTLRTNTLKCRRRELAAALINRGVNLDPIGKWSKVGLLVYDSRVPIGATPEYMAGHYMLQSASSFLPCMALAPQDGERVLDMAAAPGGKTTYVAALMRNTGQIFANEFQKKRLSSLVANLQRMGCTNAVVCNYDGRQLPKVLGRVDRVLLDAPCSGTGVIAKDSSVKVSKSEADIAKCAHLQKELLVAAVDCCDATSKTGGYVVYSTCSVTVEENEAVVDYLLKKRDVKLVSTGLEFGREAFASYRGKNFHPSVTKARRFYPHVHNMDGFFVAKIK
;
A
#
# COMPACT_ATOMS: atom_id res chain seq x y z
N VAL A 1 -36.45 0.37 3.85
CA VAL A 1 -35.17 -0.34 3.69
C VAL A 1 -35.22 -1.10 2.38
N PRO A 2 -34.24 -0.96 1.47
CA PRO A 2 -34.24 -1.73 0.24
C PRO A 2 -34.19 -3.23 0.55
N ASP A 3 -34.98 -4.02 -0.16
CA ASP A 3 -34.90 -5.48 -0.10
C ASP A 3 -33.58 -5.94 -0.72
N LEU A 4 -32.59 -6.24 0.13
CA LEU A 4 -31.23 -6.59 -0.30
C LEU A 4 -31.20 -7.86 -1.15
N GLN A 5 -32.12 -8.81 -0.95
CA GLN A 5 -32.20 -10.01 -1.79
C GLN A 5 -32.63 -9.65 -3.22
N ARG A 6 -33.61 -8.74 -3.36
CA ARG A 6 -33.99 -8.21 -4.68
C ARG A 6 -32.88 -7.39 -5.33
N VAL A 7 -32.10 -6.64 -4.55
CA VAL A 7 -30.92 -5.92 -5.07
C VAL A 7 -29.87 -6.90 -5.56
N GLN A 8 -29.57 -7.96 -4.80
CA GLN A 8 -28.60 -8.99 -5.17
C GLN A 8 -29.00 -9.73 -6.45
N ALA A 9 -30.26 -10.17 -6.57
CA ALA A 9 -30.76 -10.81 -7.79
C ALA A 9 -30.60 -9.90 -9.01
N ARG A 10 -30.95 -8.61 -8.86
CA ARG A 10 -30.79 -7.63 -9.92
C ARG A 10 -29.33 -7.38 -10.31
N ILE A 11 -28.40 -7.36 -9.35
CA ILE A 11 -26.97 -7.29 -9.62
C ILE A 11 -26.57 -8.47 -10.51
N GLN A 12 -26.94 -9.70 -10.13
CA GLN A 12 -26.60 -10.90 -10.90
C GLN A 12 -27.15 -10.85 -12.34
N ASP A 13 -28.39 -10.40 -12.51
CA ASP A 13 -29.00 -10.26 -13.83
C ASP A 13 -28.29 -9.21 -14.69
N VAL A 14 -28.02 -8.02 -14.14
CA VAL A 14 -27.31 -6.96 -14.87
C VAL A 14 -25.88 -7.37 -15.22
N VAL A 15 -25.18 -8.07 -14.32
CA VAL A 15 -23.85 -8.61 -14.58
C VAL A 15 -23.89 -9.61 -15.73
N ARG A 16 -24.87 -10.53 -15.74
CA ARG A 16 -25.07 -11.50 -16.84
C ARG A 16 -25.33 -10.81 -18.17
N VAL A 17 -26.09 -9.72 -18.18
CA VAL A 17 -26.33 -8.92 -19.39
C VAL A 17 -25.05 -8.21 -19.84
N LEU A 18 -24.29 -7.61 -18.92
CA LEU A 18 -23.07 -6.86 -19.26
C LEU A 18 -21.93 -7.74 -19.76
N GLN A 19 -21.89 -9.01 -19.37
CA GLN A 19 -20.94 -10.03 -19.85
C GLN A 19 -21.21 -10.45 -21.30
N ASP A 20 -22.48 -10.55 -21.70
CA ASP A 20 -22.90 -10.89 -23.07
C ASP A 20 -23.92 -9.86 -23.61
N PHE A 21 -23.45 -8.62 -23.72
CA PHE A 21 -24.32 -7.48 -24.02
C PHE A 21 -24.97 -7.56 -25.39
N LYS A 22 -24.32 -8.20 -26.37
CA LYS A 22 -24.87 -8.32 -27.73
C LYS A 22 -26.12 -9.19 -27.77
N SER A 23 -26.16 -10.27 -26.98
CA SER A 23 -27.25 -11.24 -27.02
C SER A 23 -28.33 -11.00 -25.96
N ARG A 24 -27.98 -10.41 -24.80
CA ARG A 24 -28.87 -10.36 -23.61
C ARG A 24 -29.45 -8.98 -23.31
N ARG A 25 -29.10 -7.94 -24.06
CA ARG A 25 -29.61 -6.59 -23.82
C ARG A 25 -31.10 -6.48 -24.14
N GLU A 26 -31.81 -5.68 -23.36
CA GLU A 26 -33.14 -5.20 -23.72
C GLU A 26 -33.06 -4.29 -24.95
N GLU A 27 -34.07 -4.39 -25.82
CA GLU A 27 -34.17 -3.54 -27.00
C GLU A 27 -34.30 -2.05 -26.58
N GLY A 28 -33.58 -1.17 -27.27
CA GLY A 28 -33.54 0.27 -26.95
C GLY A 28 -32.67 0.66 -25.74
N ARG A 29 -32.20 -0.28 -24.92
CA ARG A 29 -31.40 0.03 -23.73
C ARG A 29 -29.90 0.03 -24.01
N SER A 30 -29.25 1.12 -23.64
CA SER A 30 -27.81 1.32 -23.83
C SER A 30 -26.97 0.59 -22.77
N ARG A 31 -25.70 0.30 -23.09
CA ARG A 31 -24.76 -0.28 -22.11
C ARG A 31 -24.57 0.65 -20.91
N GLY A 32 -24.59 1.97 -21.13
CA GLY A 32 -24.46 2.98 -20.08
C GLY A 32 -25.55 2.86 -19.03
N GLU A 33 -26.80 2.68 -19.44
CA GLU A 33 -27.93 2.52 -18.50
C GLU A 33 -27.81 1.27 -17.62
N TYR A 34 -27.30 0.16 -18.17
CA TYR A 34 -27.01 -1.03 -17.36
C TYR A 34 -25.87 -0.80 -16.38
N VAL A 35 -24.81 -0.11 -16.80
CA VAL A 35 -23.69 0.25 -15.91
C VAL A 35 -24.17 1.19 -14.80
N ASP A 36 -24.95 2.22 -15.11
CA ASP A 36 -25.49 3.16 -14.13
C ASP A 36 -26.39 2.45 -13.11
N ARG A 37 -27.20 1.49 -13.57
CA ARG A 37 -28.01 0.66 -12.69
C ARG A 37 -27.13 -0.22 -11.79
N LEU A 38 -26.13 -0.88 -12.36
CA LEU A 38 -25.20 -1.71 -11.60
C LEU A 38 -24.46 -0.89 -10.54
N VAL A 39 -24.00 0.31 -10.88
CA VAL A 39 -23.35 1.24 -9.94
C VAL A 39 -24.28 1.55 -8.77
N ALA A 40 -25.53 1.91 -9.02
CA ALA A 40 -26.49 2.23 -7.96
C ALA A 40 -26.79 1.02 -7.07
N ASP A 41 -26.92 -0.17 -7.66
CA ASP A 41 -27.23 -1.40 -6.95
C ASP A 41 -26.07 -1.89 -6.09
N LEU A 42 -24.84 -1.87 -6.61
CA LEU A 42 -23.63 -2.22 -5.86
C LEU A 42 -23.35 -1.20 -4.75
N ALA A 43 -23.53 0.09 -5.01
CA ALA A 43 -23.43 1.13 -4.00
C ALA A 43 -24.41 0.87 -2.84
N THR A 44 -25.65 0.49 -3.15
CA THR A 44 -26.67 0.15 -2.15
C THR A 44 -26.33 -1.14 -1.40
N TYR A 45 -25.88 -2.18 -2.10
CA TYR A 45 -25.65 -3.51 -1.52
C TYR A 45 -24.40 -3.55 -0.62
N TYR A 46 -23.28 -2.96 -1.07
CA TYR A 46 -22.00 -2.98 -0.36
C TYR A 46 -21.75 -1.71 0.49
N GLY A 47 -22.67 -0.73 0.45
CA GLY A 47 -22.56 0.52 1.21
C GLY A 47 -21.46 1.46 0.70
N TYR A 48 -21.20 1.45 -0.61
CA TYR A 48 -20.25 2.36 -1.25
C TYR A 48 -20.94 3.64 -1.73
N ASN A 49 -20.17 4.72 -1.85
CA ASN A 49 -20.61 5.85 -2.66
C ASN A 49 -20.59 5.49 -4.16
N THR A 50 -21.40 6.21 -4.94
CA THR A 50 -21.55 5.97 -6.39
C THR A 50 -20.25 6.25 -7.15
N PHE A 51 -19.45 7.21 -6.67
CA PHE A 51 -18.17 7.58 -7.25
C PHE A 51 -17.18 6.40 -7.25
N LEU A 52 -16.87 5.81 -6.09
CA LEU A 52 -15.93 4.69 -5.98
C LEU A 52 -16.43 3.45 -6.72
N THR A 53 -17.73 3.17 -6.62
CA THR A 53 -18.35 2.04 -7.33
C THR A 53 -18.17 2.18 -8.85
N ARG A 54 -18.48 3.36 -9.39
CA ARG A 54 -18.25 3.68 -10.80
C ARG A 54 -16.77 3.60 -11.15
N TYR A 55 -15.90 4.15 -10.30
CA TYR A 55 -14.46 4.10 -10.50
C TYR A 55 -13.95 2.67 -10.66
N PHE A 56 -14.40 1.73 -9.82
CA PHE A 56 -13.99 0.32 -9.93
C PHE A 56 -14.53 -0.36 -11.19
N ILE A 57 -15.78 -0.10 -11.58
CA ILE A 57 -16.35 -0.63 -12.83
C ILE A 57 -15.62 -0.08 -14.06
N GLU A 58 -15.17 1.17 -14.01
CA GLU A 58 -14.43 1.79 -15.11
C GLU A 58 -12.96 1.37 -15.15
N THR A 59 -12.42 0.85 -14.04
CA THR A 59 -11.02 0.41 -13.93
C THR A 59 -10.87 -1.09 -14.21
N PHE A 60 -11.83 -1.90 -13.77
CA PHE A 60 -11.79 -3.35 -13.85
C PHE A 60 -12.93 -3.90 -14.72
N SER A 61 -12.82 -5.16 -15.14
CA SER A 61 -13.99 -5.84 -15.72
C SER A 61 -15.08 -5.97 -14.65
N VAL A 62 -16.36 -6.06 -15.08
CA VAL A 62 -17.48 -6.22 -14.15
C VAL A 62 -17.29 -7.42 -13.22
N ALA A 63 -16.80 -8.55 -13.74
CA ALA A 63 -16.52 -9.74 -12.94
C ALA A 63 -15.43 -9.47 -11.89
N GLU A 64 -14.35 -8.82 -12.29
CA GLU A 64 -13.26 -8.48 -11.40
C GLU A 64 -13.66 -7.42 -10.34
N THR A 65 -14.53 -6.47 -10.70
CA THR A 65 -15.10 -5.55 -9.71
C THR A 65 -15.88 -6.30 -8.63
N MET A 66 -16.66 -7.32 -8.99
CA MET A 66 -17.38 -8.13 -8.01
C MET A 66 -16.42 -8.82 -7.04
N GLU A 67 -15.37 -9.47 -7.57
CA GLU A 67 -14.34 -10.12 -6.75
C GLU A 67 -13.64 -9.11 -5.81
N LEU A 68 -13.33 -7.92 -6.31
CA LEU A 68 -12.72 -6.85 -5.52
C LEU A 68 -13.63 -6.41 -4.36
N LEU A 69 -14.92 -6.20 -4.64
CA LEU A 69 -15.89 -5.77 -3.62
C LEU A 69 -16.06 -6.85 -2.55
N GLU A 70 -16.24 -8.12 -2.94
CA GLU A 70 -16.32 -9.25 -2.01
C GLU A 70 -15.05 -9.39 -1.15
N ALA A 71 -13.87 -9.22 -1.77
CA ALA A 71 -12.59 -9.25 -1.06
C ALA A 71 -12.39 -8.07 -0.09
N ASN A 72 -13.14 -6.98 -0.24
CA ASN A 72 -13.13 -5.85 0.68
C ASN A 72 -14.10 -6.04 1.87
N GLU A 73 -15.10 -6.92 1.75
CA GLU A 73 -15.98 -7.28 2.88
C GLU A 73 -15.37 -8.34 3.80
N THR A 74 -14.36 -9.06 3.32
CA THR A 74 -13.69 -10.10 4.10
C THR A 74 -12.55 -9.51 4.91
N GLN A 75 -12.59 -9.70 6.23
CA GLN A 75 -11.48 -9.30 7.09
C GLN A 75 -10.21 -10.09 6.75
N ARG A 76 -9.10 -9.35 6.65
CA ARG A 76 -7.80 -9.95 6.36
C ARG A 76 -7.26 -10.63 7.62
N PRO A 77 -6.63 -11.80 7.48
CA PRO A 77 -5.85 -12.40 8.58
C PRO A 77 -4.78 -11.43 9.06
N VAL A 78 -4.48 -11.48 10.35
CA VAL A 78 -3.49 -10.57 10.94
C VAL A 78 -2.09 -11.04 10.56
N THR A 79 -1.25 -10.09 10.14
CA THR A 79 0.12 -10.36 9.74
C THR A 79 1.12 -9.74 10.71
N LEU A 80 2.16 -10.50 11.03
CA LEU A 80 3.27 -10.09 11.90
C LEU A 80 4.54 -9.95 11.08
N ARG A 81 5.32 -8.91 11.37
CA ARG A 81 6.70 -8.79 10.90
C ARG A 81 7.65 -9.12 12.04
N THR A 82 8.41 -10.20 11.90
CA THR A 82 9.49 -10.52 12.83
C THR A 82 10.53 -9.40 12.84
N ASN A 83 11.03 -9.05 14.02
CA ASN A 83 12.17 -8.15 14.20
C ASN A 83 13.48 -8.93 14.20
N THR A 84 14.17 -8.91 13.06
CA THR A 84 15.45 -9.61 12.89
C THR A 84 16.60 -9.02 13.71
N LEU A 85 16.43 -7.85 14.32
CA LEU A 85 17.39 -7.30 15.29
C LEU A 85 17.38 -8.05 16.63
N LYS A 86 16.25 -8.68 16.98
CA LYS A 86 16.03 -9.28 18.30
C LYS A 86 15.86 -10.79 18.29
N CYS A 87 15.28 -11.35 17.22
CA CYS A 87 15.03 -12.79 17.14
C CYS A 87 14.95 -13.29 15.69
N ARG A 88 15.06 -14.60 15.50
CA ARG A 88 14.79 -15.24 14.20
C ARG A 88 13.30 -15.57 14.08
N ARG A 89 12.77 -15.56 12.85
CA ARG A 89 11.35 -15.87 12.58
C ARG A 89 10.92 -17.24 13.13
N ARG A 90 11.80 -18.25 13.04
CA ARG A 90 11.53 -19.60 13.56
C ARG A 90 11.39 -19.63 15.08
N GLU A 91 12.25 -18.91 15.78
CA GLU A 91 12.21 -18.79 17.25
C GLU A 91 10.93 -18.06 17.69
N LEU A 92 10.60 -16.97 17.02
CA LEU A 92 9.35 -16.24 17.28
C LEU A 92 8.12 -17.11 17.03
N ALA A 93 8.09 -17.85 15.92
CA ALA A 93 6.99 -18.74 15.59
C ALA A 93 6.81 -19.81 16.68
N ALA A 94 7.90 -20.47 17.12
CA ALA A 94 7.86 -21.45 18.19
C ALA A 94 7.34 -20.84 19.52
N ALA A 95 7.81 -19.64 19.88
CA ALA A 95 7.36 -18.95 21.09
C ALA A 95 5.86 -18.64 21.06
N LEU A 96 5.33 -18.18 19.92
CA LEU A 96 3.90 -17.86 19.76
C LEU A 96 3.04 -19.13 19.69
N ILE A 97 3.49 -20.20 19.04
CA ILE A 97 2.78 -21.48 18.99
C ILE A 97 2.63 -22.06 20.41
N ASN A 98 3.67 -22.00 21.23
CA ASN A 98 3.62 -22.45 22.63
C ASN A 98 2.60 -21.66 23.48
N ARG A 99 2.20 -20.47 23.03
CA ARG A 99 1.14 -19.65 23.66
C ARG A 99 -0.26 -19.90 23.07
N GLY A 100 -0.39 -20.85 22.15
CA GLY A 100 -1.65 -21.16 21.50
C GLY A 100 -2.02 -20.19 20.38
N VAL A 101 -1.03 -19.60 19.70
CA VAL A 101 -1.24 -18.83 18.47
C VAL A 101 -1.08 -19.76 17.27
N ASN A 102 -2.12 -19.87 16.44
CA ASN A 102 -2.06 -20.61 15.18
C ASN A 102 -1.55 -19.68 14.07
N LEU A 103 -0.36 -19.99 13.54
CA LEU A 103 0.32 -19.12 12.59
C LEU A 103 1.19 -19.90 11.60
N ASP A 104 1.31 -19.35 10.39
CA ASP A 104 2.17 -19.89 9.34
C ASP A 104 3.05 -18.81 8.70
N PRO A 105 4.12 -19.19 7.98
CA PRO A 105 4.81 -18.26 7.09
C PRO A 105 3.86 -17.67 6.05
N ILE A 106 3.90 -16.35 5.83
CA ILE A 106 2.97 -15.69 4.88
C ILE A 106 3.15 -16.12 3.42
N GLY A 107 4.34 -16.61 3.07
CA GLY A 107 4.69 -17.05 1.74
C GLY A 107 6.20 -17.10 1.54
N LYS A 108 6.65 -17.75 0.45
CA LYS A 108 8.09 -17.92 0.16
C LYS A 108 8.81 -16.59 -0.12
N TRP A 109 8.08 -15.57 -0.57
CA TRP A 109 8.59 -14.24 -0.88
C TRP A 109 9.05 -13.45 0.36
N SER A 110 8.61 -13.80 1.57
CA SER A 110 9.01 -13.12 2.81
C SER A 110 9.74 -14.04 3.78
N LYS A 111 10.93 -13.63 4.22
CA LYS A 111 11.70 -14.34 5.25
C LYS A 111 11.28 -13.99 6.68
N VAL A 112 10.49 -12.92 6.87
CA VAL A 112 10.15 -12.35 8.19
C VAL A 112 8.66 -12.36 8.52
N GLY A 113 7.80 -12.50 7.51
CA GLY A 113 6.34 -12.45 7.66
C GLY A 113 5.74 -13.72 8.26
N LEU A 114 4.82 -13.55 9.20
CA LEU A 114 3.98 -14.61 9.75
C LEU A 114 2.51 -14.19 9.59
N LEU A 115 1.66 -15.15 9.24
CA LEU A 115 0.22 -15.03 9.11
C LEU A 115 -0.42 -15.68 10.33
N VAL A 116 -1.28 -14.96 11.04
CA VAL A 116 -2.01 -15.46 12.20
C VAL A 116 -3.43 -15.81 11.76
N TYR A 117 -3.81 -17.08 11.93
CA TYR A 117 -5.16 -17.57 11.63
C TYR A 117 -6.09 -17.43 12.83
N ASP A 118 -5.58 -17.78 14.00
CA ASP A 118 -6.32 -17.73 15.26
C ASP A 118 -5.35 -17.55 16.43
N SER A 119 -5.84 -16.94 17.52
CA SER A 119 -5.04 -16.69 18.71
C SER A 119 -5.91 -16.63 19.96
N ARG A 120 -5.58 -17.46 20.95
CA ARG A 120 -6.21 -17.40 22.29
C ARG A 120 -5.79 -16.18 23.11
N VAL A 121 -4.66 -15.58 22.75
CA VAL A 121 -4.09 -14.40 23.42
C VAL A 121 -4.13 -13.18 22.50
N PRO A 122 -4.34 -11.96 23.02
CA PRO A 122 -4.23 -10.76 22.19
C PRO A 122 -2.81 -10.59 21.67
N ILE A 123 -2.64 -10.70 20.35
CA ILE A 123 -1.35 -10.59 19.64
C ILE A 123 -0.66 -9.22 19.80
N GLY A 124 -1.39 -8.19 20.24
CA GLY A 124 -0.82 -6.88 20.60
C GLY A 124 -0.41 -6.74 22.07
N ALA A 125 -0.58 -7.77 22.90
CA ALA A 125 -0.35 -7.73 24.34
C ALA A 125 0.57 -8.86 24.85
N THR A 126 1.24 -9.57 23.95
CA THR A 126 2.18 -10.63 24.34
C THR A 126 3.48 -10.03 24.88
N PRO A 127 4.22 -10.77 25.76
CA PRO A 127 5.55 -10.36 26.18
C PRO A 127 6.51 -10.13 25.00
N GLU A 128 6.41 -10.94 23.95
CA GLU A 128 7.22 -10.84 22.73
C GLU A 128 6.91 -9.55 21.96
N TYR A 129 5.64 -9.10 21.93
CA TYR A 129 5.27 -7.82 21.34
C TYR A 129 5.89 -6.65 22.14
N MET A 130 5.75 -6.69 23.47
CA MET A 130 6.30 -5.65 24.36
C MET A 130 7.82 -5.59 24.30
N ALA A 131 8.48 -6.75 24.20
CA ALA A 131 9.92 -6.87 23.99
C ALA A 131 10.38 -6.45 22.59
N GLY A 132 9.45 -6.16 21.67
CA GLY A 132 9.74 -5.73 20.30
C GLY A 132 10.25 -6.84 19.38
N HIS A 133 9.94 -8.10 19.67
CA HIS A 133 10.29 -9.24 18.81
C HIS A 133 9.52 -9.21 17.49
N TYR A 134 8.37 -8.52 17.43
CA TYR A 134 7.62 -8.31 16.20
C TYR A 134 6.79 -7.03 16.18
N MET A 135 6.33 -6.70 14.98
CA MET A 135 5.40 -5.62 14.70
C MET A 135 4.12 -6.20 14.08
N LEU A 136 2.96 -5.72 14.53
CA LEU A 136 1.69 -5.93 13.82
C LEU A 136 1.68 -5.02 12.59
N GLN A 137 1.73 -5.60 11.41
CA GLN A 137 1.91 -4.84 10.18
C GLN A 137 1.37 -5.61 8.98
N SER A 138 0.67 -4.93 8.09
CA SER A 138 0.18 -5.54 6.85
C SER A 138 1.31 -6.11 6.01
N ALA A 139 1.06 -7.26 5.39
CA ALA A 139 1.95 -7.89 4.41
C ALA A 139 2.40 -6.93 3.30
N SER A 140 1.47 -6.13 2.77
CA SER A 140 1.74 -5.19 1.70
C SER A 140 2.75 -4.11 2.10
N SER A 141 2.80 -3.76 3.39
CA SER A 141 3.77 -2.79 3.91
C SER A 141 5.21 -3.30 3.98
N PHE A 142 5.46 -4.59 3.74
CA PHE A 142 6.81 -5.13 3.63
C PHE A 142 7.45 -4.79 2.28
N LEU A 143 6.62 -4.72 1.24
CA LEU A 143 7.05 -4.66 -0.16
C LEU A 143 7.89 -3.42 -0.49
N PRO A 144 7.56 -2.21 -0.01
CA PRO A 144 8.40 -1.04 -0.25
C PRO A 144 9.81 -1.17 0.33
N CYS A 145 9.93 -1.69 1.56
CA CYS A 145 11.23 -1.87 2.22
C CYS A 145 12.06 -2.94 1.49
N MET A 146 11.42 -4.02 1.04
CA MET A 146 12.07 -5.06 0.22
C MET A 146 12.54 -4.50 -1.13
N ALA A 147 11.72 -3.69 -1.80
CA ALA A 147 12.10 -3.05 -3.06
C ALA A 147 13.23 -2.03 -2.88
N LEU A 148 13.23 -1.30 -1.76
CA LEU A 148 14.26 -0.30 -1.44
C LEU A 148 15.63 -0.96 -1.27
N ALA A 149 15.66 -2.14 -0.63
CA ALA A 149 16.87 -2.93 -0.37
C ALA A 149 18.01 -2.08 0.23
N PRO A 150 17.81 -1.43 1.39
CA PRO A 150 18.85 -0.62 2.04
C PRO A 150 20.06 -1.48 2.42
N GLN A 151 21.25 -0.89 2.35
CA GLN A 151 22.51 -1.54 2.69
C GLN A 151 23.06 -1.04 4.04
N ASP A 152 23.93 -1.84 4.63
CA ASP A 152 24.62 -1.48 5.87
C ASP A 152 25.45 -0.19 5.67
N GLY A 153 25.43 0.70 6.66
CA GLY A 153 26.18 1.97 6.65
C GLY A 153 25.58 3.11 5.82
N GLU A 154 24.54 2.87 5.00
CA GLU A 154 23.90 3.91 4.19
C GLU A 154 23.14 4.95 5.04
N ARG A 155 22.91 6.12 4.46
CA ARG A 155 21.95 7.12 4.96
C ARG A 155 20.63 6.93 4.22
N VAL A 156 19.55 6.69 4.96
CA VAL A 156 18.21 6.44 4.39
C VAL A 156 17.22 7.45 4.93
N LEU A 157 16.36 8.00 4.07
CA LEU A 157 15.23 8.84 4.48
C LEU A 157 13.92 8.05 4.37
N ASP A 158 13.16 7.97 5.45
CA ASP A 158 11.74 7.61 5.45
C ASP A 158 10.93 8.90 5.61
N MET A 159 10.35 9.38 4.50
CA MET A 159 9.81 10.74 4.39
C MET A 159 8.47 10.92 5.13
N ALA A 160 7.72 9.83 5.31
CA ALA A 160 6.39 9.80 5.96
C ALA A 160 6.29 8.57 6.87
N ALA A 161 7.12 8.58 7.91
CA ALA A 161 7.52 7.40 8.67
C ALA A 161 6.45 6.84 9.61
N ALA A 162 5.51 7.65 10.13
CA ALA A 162 4.62 7.15 11.17
C ALA A 162 3.64 6.09 10.62
N PRO A 163 3.35 5.03 11.40
CA PRO A 163 3.70 4.82 12.82
C PRO A 163 5.07 4.17 13.08
N GLY A 164 5.96 4.07 12.09
CA GLY A 164 7.33 3.54 12.23
C GLY A 164 7.50 2.08 11.78
N GLY A 165 6.43 1.44 11.28
CA GLY A 165 6.49 0.05 10.84
C GLY A 165 7.50 -0.18 9.71
N LYS A 166 7.57 0.74 8.73
CA LYS A 166 8.53 0.66 7.61
C LYS A 166 9.93 1.06 8.04
N THR A 167 10.06 2.16 8.81
CA THR A 167 11.33 2.62 9.39
C THR A 167 12.03 1.52 10.20
N THR A 168 11.29 0.84 11.09
CA THR A 168 11.85 -0.25 11.89
C THR A 168 12.24 -1.47 11.04
N TYR A 169 11.63 -1.63 9.85
CA TYR A 169 12.02 -2.70 8.93
C TYR A 169 13.31 -2.34 8.22
N VAL A 170 13.42 -1.09 7.74
CA VAL A 170 14.66 -0.54 7.16
C VAL A 170 15.82 -0.66 8.16
N ALA A 171 15.62 -0.27 9.43
CA ALA A 171 16.63 -0.42 10.48
C ALA A 171 17.06 -1.88 10.68
N ALA A 172 16.11 -2.82 10.63
CA ALA A 172 16.40 -4.24 10.77
C ALA A 172 17.15 -4.82 9.56
N LEU A 173 16.88 -4.32 8.34
CA LEU A 173 17.63 -4.69 7.14
C LEU A 173 19.06 -4.17 7.17
N MET A 174 19.27 -2.95 7.68
CA MET A 174 20.57 -2.30 7.85
C MET A 174 21.31 -2.74 9.13
N ARG A 175 20.74 -3.68 9.90
CA ARG A 175 21.31 -4.20 11.16
C ARG A 175 21.73 -3.10 12.14
N ASN A 176 20.92 -2.04 12.26
CA ASN A 176 21.21 -0.86 13.09
C ASN A 176 22.54 -0.14 12.74
N THR A 177 23.04 -0.26 11.51
CA THR A 177 24.21 0.48 11.01
C THR A 177 23.78 1.70 10.17
N GLY A 178 24.69 2.64 9.91
CA GLY A 178 24.36 3.84 9.12
C GLY A 178 23.42 4.78 9.86
N GLN A 179 22.55 5.47 9.11
CA GLN A 179 21.62 6.45 9.68
C GLN A 179 20.27 6.45 8.94
N ILE A 180 19.18 6.48 9.69
CA ILE A 180 17.82 6.59 9.14
C ILE A 180 17.19 7.89 9.61
N PHE A 181 16.80 8.76 8.69
CA PHE A 181 15.98 9.93 8.99
C PHE A 181 14.51 9.55 8.88
N ALA A 182 13.79 9.52 10.00
CA ALA A 182 12.39 9.15 10.08
C ALA A 182 11.54 10.42 10.26
N ASN A 183 11.02 10.95 9.14
CA ASN A 183 10.25 12.18 9.13
C ASN A 183 8.74 11.90 9.23
N GLU A 184 8.04 12.66 10.05
CA GLU A 184 6.57 12.67 10.09
C GLU A 184 6.06 14.10 10.20
N PHE A 185 5.11 14.49 9.35
CA PHE A 185 4.56 15.84 9.33
C PHE A 185 3.63 16.10 10.53
N GLN A 186 2.77 15.13 10.89
CA GLN A 186 1.78 15.31 11.94
C GLN A 186 2.40 15.07 13.32
N LYS A 187 2.57 16.15 14.10
CA LYS A 187 3.15 16.09 15.46
C LYS A 187 2.50 15.03 16.36
N LYS A 188 1.17 14.86 16.27
CA LYS A 188 0.42 13.87 17.07
C LYS A 188 0.86 12.43 16.81
N ARG A 189 1.39 12.12 15.62
CA ARG A 189 1.81 10.77 15.23
C ARG A 189 3.27 10.47 15.60
N LEU A 190 4.05 11.48 15.99
CA LEU A 190 5.45 11.32 16.41
C LEU A 190 5.59 10.44 17.65
N SER A 191 4.66 10.53 18.60
CA SER A 191 4.68 9.69 19.81
C SER A 191 4.64 8.21 19.45
N SER A 192 3.77 7.82 18.51
CA SER A 192 3.66 6.45 18.01
C SER A 192 4.92 5.99 17.28
N LEU A 193 5.55 6.88 16.51
CA LEU A 193 6.79 6.62 15.78
C LEU A 193 7.94 6.37 16.76
N VAL A 194 8.16 7.27 17.72
CA VAL A 194 9.21 7.15 18.74
C VAL A 194 9.01 5.91 19.58
N ALA A 195 7.78 5.66 20.06
CA ALA A 195 7.47 4.49 20.87
C ALA A 195 7.77 3.17 20.12
N ASN A 196 7.41 3.08 18.84
CA ASN A 196 7.73 1.89 18.04
C ASN A 196 9.22 1.75 17.75
N LEU A 197 9.94 2.84 17.45
CA LEU A 197 11.39 2.77 17.24
C LEU A 197 12.12 2.28 18.50
N GLN A 198 11.76 2.81 19.67
CA GLN A 198 12.33 2.39 20.95
C GLN A 198 11.97 0.93 21.27
N ARG A 199 10.69 0.57 21.20
CA ARG A 199 10.24 -0.81 21.45
C ARG A 199 10.95 -1.82 20.54
N MET A 200 11.10 -1.49 19.27
CA MET A 200 11.75 -2.35 18.29
C MET A 200 13.29 -2.32 18.37
N GLY A 201 13.89 -1.48 19.22
CA GLY A 201 15.33 -1.42 19.43
C GLY A 201 16.10 -0.81 18.25
N CYS A 202 15.50 0.15 17.54
CA CYS A 202 16.16 0.87 16.47
C CYS A 202 17.07 1.96 17.06
N THR A 203 18.38 1.83 16.87
CA THR A 203 19.38 2.74 17.47
C THR A 203 19.98 3.73 16.47
N ASN A 204 19.77 3.51 15.17
CA ASN A 204 20.33 4.32 14.08
C ASN A 204 19.31 5.30 13.48
N ALA A 205 18.17 5.55 14.13
CA ALA A 205 17.10 6.39 13.62
C ALA A 205 17.08 7.79 14.28
N VAL A 206 17.03 8.83 13.46
CA VAL A 206 16.81 10.23 13.86
C VAL A 206 15.37 10.61 13.48
N VAL A 207 14.55 10.93 14.48
CA VAL A 207 13.15 11.33 14.25
C VAL A 207 13.08 12.83 13.98
N CYS A 208 12.37 13.21 12.92
CA CYS A 208 12.23 14.60 12.50
C CYS A 208 10.76 14.97 12.26
N ASN A 209 10.44 16.26 12.38
CA ASN A 209 9.11 16.80 12.12
C ASN A 209 9.20 17.98 11.14
N TYR A 210 9.18 17.66 9.85
CA TYR A 210 9.18 18.64 8.77
C TYR A 210 8.10 18.33 7.74
N ASP A 211 7.71 19.35 6.99
CA ASP A 211 7.05 19.15 5.70
C ASP A 211 8.02 18.44 4.75
N GLY A 212 7.62 17.29 4.22
CA GLY A 212 8.44 16.49 3.32
C GLY A 212 8.93 17.26 2.09
N ARG A 213 8.17 18.27 1.66
CA ARG A 213 8.52 19.15 0.53
C ARG A 213 9.70 20.08 0.83
N GLN A 214 9.98 20.32 2.11
CA GLN A 214 11.06 21.20 2.56
C GLN A 214 12.33 20.43 2.93
N LEU A 215 12.26 19.10 3.04
CA LEU A 215 13.40 18.26 3.40
C LEU A 215 14.64 18.45 2.50
N PRO A 216 14.55 18.67 1.18
CA PRO A 216 15.75 18.91 0.36
C PRO A 216 16.57 20.13 0.78
N LYS A 217 15.96 21.09 1.49
CA LYS A 217 16.64 22.31 1.97
C LYS A 217 17.27 22.15 3.35
N VAL A 218 16.77 21.19 4.14
CA VAL A 218 17.14 21.02 5.55
C VAL A 218 18.04 19.80 5.73
N LEU A 219 17.78 18.75 4.97
CA LEU A 219 18.51 17.50 4.99
C LEU A 219 19.54 17.51 3.86
N GLY A 220 20.79 17.15 4.17
CA GLY A 220 21.77 16.82 3.13
C GLY A 220 21.34 15.59 2.33
N ARG A 221 22.01 15.31 1.21
CA ARG A 221 21.67 14.14 0.38
C ARG A 221 21.82 12.82 1.16
N VAL A 222 20.97 11.86 0.81
CA VAL A 222 20.94 10.50 1.39
C VAL A 222 21.03 9.45 0.29
N ASP A 223 21.52 8.26 0.60
CA ASP A 223 21.72 7.19 -0.37
C ASP A 223 20.41 6.62 -0.91
N ARG A 224 19.37 6.56 -0.07
CA ARG A 224 18.04 6.05 -0.46
C ARG A 224 16.91 6.81 0.19
N VAL A 225 15.77 6.88 -0.50
CA VAL A 225 14.55 7.48 0.03
C VAL A 225 13.38 6.51 -0.09
N LEU A 226 12.67 6.33 1.02
CA LEU A 226 11.39 5.67 1.10
C LEU A 226 10.30 6.73 1.24
N LEU A 227 9.39 6.76 0.27
CA LEU A 227 8.19 7.59 0.31
C LEU A 227 6.96 6.69 0.28
N ASP A 228 6.48 6.32 1.47
CA ASP A 228 5.14 5.77 1.65
C ASP A 228 4.14 6.92 1.73
N ALA A 229 3.61 7.32 0.57
CA ALA A 229 2.98 8.62 0.45
C ALA A 229 1.59 8.65 1.10
N PRO A 230 1.20 9.79 1.73
CA PRO A 230 -0.16 9.97 2.21
C PRO A 230 -1.14 9.87 1.04
N CYS A 231 -2.14 9.00 1.15
CA CYS A 231 -3.05 8.66 0.06
C CYS A 231 -4.49 8.51 0.53
N SER A 232 -5.39 8.28 -0.42
CA SER A 232 -6.82 8.12 -0.18
C SER A 232 -7.18 6.88 0.66
N GLY A 233 -6.30 5.86 0.70
CA GLY A 233 -6.55 4.60 1.40
C GLY A 233 -7.53 3.66 0.68
N THR A 234 -7.81 3.88 -0.61
CA THR A 234 -8.73 3.04 -1.40
C THR A 234 -8.32 1.57 -1.51
N GLY A 235 -7.07 1.22 -1.19
CA GLY A 235 -6.60 -0.16 -1.14
C GLY A 235 -6.80 -0.87 0.21
N VAL A 236 -7.16 -0.15 1.27
CA VAL A 236 -7.28 -0.69 2.64
C VAL A 236 -8.72 -0.71 3.15
N ILE A 237 -9.71 -0.79 2.25
CA ILE A 237 -11.14 -0.71 2.60
C ILE A 237 -11.58 -1.81 3.58
N ALA A 238 -11.00 -3.02 3.47
CA ALA A 238 -11.25 -4.11 4.42
C ALA A 238 -10.83 -3.77 5.87
N LYS A 239 -9.90 -2.82 6.06
CA LYS A 239 -9.43 -2.35 7.37
C LYS A 239 -10.14 -1.09 7.82
N ASP A 240 -10.45 -0.20 6.89
CA ASP A 240 -11.15 1.05 7.14
C ASP A 240 -12.34 1.18 6.18
N SER A 241 -13.50 0.70 6.61
CA SER A 241 -14.74 0.75 5.84
C SER A 241 -15.26 2.17 5.63
N SER A 242 -14.79 3.16 6.41
CA SER A 242 -15.18 4.56 6.22
C SER A 242 -14.74 5.10 4.86
N VAL A 243 -13.70 4.50 4.25
CA VAL A 243 -13.22 4.84 2.91
C VAL A 243 -14.30 4.67 1.85
N LYS A 244 -15.22 3.69 2.02
CA LYS A 244 -16.32 3.42 1.07
C LYS A 244 -17.21 4.62 0.81
N VAL A 245 -17.37 5.48 1.81
CA VAL A 245 -18.28 6.63 1.77
C VAL A 245 -17.56 7.96 1.80
N SER A 246 -16.39 8.04 2.46
CA SER A 246 -15.71 9.30 2.75
C SER A 246 -14.87 9.86 1.59
N LYS A 247 -14.51 9.06 0.59
CA LYS A 247 -13.58 9.48 -0.47
C LYS A 247 -14.30 9.94 -1.72
N SER A 248 -13.95 11.14 -2.17
CA SER A 248 -14.40 11.74 -3.42
C SER A 248 -13.27 11.83 -4.46
N GLU A 249 -13.64 12.17 -5.70
CA GLU A 249 -12.68 12.48 -6.76
C GLU A 249 -11.73 13.63 -6.35
N ALA A 250 -12.26 14.66 -5.69
CA ALA A 250 -11.49 15.79 -5.23
C ALA A 250 -10.44 15.39 -4.17
N ASP A 251 -10.76 14.45 -3.29
CA ASP A 251 -9.81 13.93 -2.30
C ASP A 251 -8.66 13.18 -2.96
N ILE A 252 -8.97 12.32 -3.94
CA ILE A 252 -7.97 11.58 -4.72
C ILE A 252 -7.07 12.57 -5.47
N ALA A 253 -7.64 13.57 -6.13
CA ALA A 253 -6.88 14.59 -6.86
C ALA A 253 -5.97 15.41 -5.93
N LYS A 254 -6.46 15.78 -4.73
CA LYS A 254 -5.68 16.49 -3.71
C LYS A 254 -4.51 15.64 -3.20
N CYS A 255 -4.76 14.36 -2.90
CA CYS A 255 -3.72 13.40 -2.53
C CYS A 255 -2.68 13.26 -3.64
N ALA A 256 -3.11 13.02 -4.88
CA ALA A 256 -2.23 12.90 -6.03
C ALA A 256 -1.35 14.15 -6.26
N HIS A 257 -1.91 15.35 -6.06
CA HIS A 257 -1.15 16.59 -6.15
C HIS A 257 -0.04 16.66 -5.08
N LEU A 258 -0.38 16.41 -3.81
CA LEU A 258 0.60 16.39 -2.73
C LEU A 258 1.67 15.31 -2.95
N GLN A 259 1.28 14.12 -3.41
CA GLN A 259 2.19 13.01 -3.69
C GLN A 259 3.20 13.37 -4.79
N LYS A 260 2.78 14.10 -5.83
CA LYS A 260 3.70 14.61 -6.88
C LYS A 260 4.74 15.56 -6.30
N GLU A 261 4.35 16.48 -5.41
CA GLU A 261 5.29 17.39 -4.76
C GLU A 261 6.27 16.64 -3.86
N LEU A 262 5.77 15.71 -3.04
CA LEU A 262 6.59 14.90 -2.15
C LEU A 262 7.55 14.00 -2.91
N LEU A 263 7.11 13.39 -4.02
CA LEU A 263 7.95 12.50 -4.81
C LEU A 263 9.08 13.26 -5.52
N VAL A 264 8.82 14.49 -5.99
CA VAL A 264 9.88 15.37 -6.51
C VAL A 264 10.89 15.70 -5.40
N ALA A 265 10.41 16.06 -4.20
CA ALA A 265 11.29 16.32 -3.07
C ALA A 265 12.09 15.08 -2.65
N ALA A 266 11.50 13.87 -2.72
CA ALA A 266 12.17 12.62 -2.42
C ALA A 266 13.34 12.35 -3.38
N VAL A 267 13.15 12.61 -4.67
CA VAL A 267 14.25 12.54 -5.66
C VAL A 267 15.31 13.59 -5.37
N ASP A 268 14.93 14.82 -5.04
CA ASP A 268 15.88 15.91 -4.77
C ASP A 268 16.69 15.67 -3.47
N CYS A 269 16.18 14.87 -2.53
CA CYS A 269 16.93 14.39 -1.35
C CYS A 269 17.91 13.24 -1.66
N CYS A 270 17.72 12.51 -2.76
CA CYS A 270 18.48 11.31 -3.07
C CYS A 270 19.83 11.64 -3.73
N ASP A 271 20.89 10.96 -3.31
CA ASP A 271 22.20 11.11 -3.92
C ASP A 271 22.37 10.20 -5.15
N ALA A 272 22.23 10.77 -6.34
CA ALA A 272 22.38 10.03 -7.60
C ALA A 272 23.80 9.48 -7.85
N THR A 273 24.82 10.00 -7.16
CA THR A 273 26.21 9.52 -7.29
C THR A 273 26.57 8.44 -6.28
N SER A 274 25.64 8.06 -5.39
CA SER A 274 25.86 6.99 -4.42
C SER A 274 26.15 5.67 -5.13
N LYS A 275 27.30 5.06 -4.80
CA LYS A 275 27.77 3.81 -5.44
C LYS A 275 26.83 2.64 -5.17
N THR A 276 26.28 2.56 -3.97
CA THR A 276 25.38 1.50 -3.54
C THR A 276 23.91 1.94 -3.60
N GLY A 277 23.64 3.24 -3.43
CA GLY A 277 22.32 3.84 -3.40
C GLY A 277 21.88 4.47 -4.72
N GLY A 278 21.31 5.68 -4.62
CA GLY A 278 20.65 6.38 -5.72
C GLY A 278 19.28 5.80 -6.01
N TYR A 279 18.53 5.36 -4.99
CA TYR A 279 17.21 4.78 -5.18
C TYR A 279 16.13 5.47 -4.36
N VAL A 280 15.02 5.76 -5.02
CA VAL A 280 13.79 6.22 -4.38
C VAL A 280 12.72 5.13 -4.57
N VAL A 281 12.09 4.70 -3.48
CA VAL A 281 10.89 3.87 -3.55
C VAL A 281 9.68 4.71 -3.20
N TYR A 282 8.75 4.79 -4.15
CA TYR A 282 7.44 5.37 -3.99
C TYR A 282 6.41 4.26 -3.77
N SER A 283 5.56 4.42 -2.76
CA SER A 283 4.45 3.51 -2.52
C SER A 283 3.20 4.21 -1.99
N THR A 284 2.05 3.58 -2.22
CA THR A 284 0.76 3.99 -1.65
C THR A 284 -0.05 2.75 -1.25
N CYS A 285 -1.00 2.93 -0.32
CA CYS A 285 -2.08 1.97 -0.07
C CYS A 285 -3.37 2.36 -0.84
N SER A 286 -3.20 2.85 -2.07
CA SER A 286 -4.29 3.20 -3.00
C SER A 286 -4.30 2.27 -4.20
N VAL A 287 -5.50 2.00 -4.74
CA VAL A 287 -5.67 1.26 -6.00
C VAL A 287 -5.92 2.19 -7.20
N THR A 288 -6.02 3.51 -6.96
CA THR A 288 -6.33 4.49 -7.99
C THR A 288 -5.13 4.75 -8.91
N VAL A 289 -5.39 5.05 -10.18
CA VAL A 289 -4.35 5.36 -11.16
C VAL A 289 -3.79 6.77 -10.93
N GLU A 290 -4.63 7.70 -10.48
CA GLU A 290 -4.30 9.09 -10.23
C GLU A 290 -3.23 9.26 -9.15
N GLU A 291 -3.24 8.39 -8.13
CA GLU A 291 -2.26 8.35 -7.05
C GLU A 291 -1.09 7.42 -7.33
N ASN A 292 -1.12 6.63 -8.41
CA ASN A 292 -0.10 5.63 -8.69
C ASN A 292 0.67 5.99 -9.98
N GLU A 293 0.28 5.43 -11.12
CA GLU A 293 0.96 5.63 -12.40
C GLU A 293 1.01 7.09 -12.80
N ALA A 294 -0.05 7.86 -12.57
CA ALA A 294 -0.07 9.27 -12.96
C ALA A 294 0.91 10.13 -12.13
N VAL A 295 1.23 9.73 -10.89
CA VAL A 295 2.25 10.39 -10.06
C VAL A 295 3.64 10.01 -10.56
N VAL A 296 3.88 8.74 -10.86
CA VAL A 296 5.17 8.25 -11.37
C VAL A 296 5.47 8.82 -12.77
N ASP A 297 4.49 8.81 -13.66
CA ASP A 297 4.61 9.38 -15.01
C ASP A 297 4.90 10.89 -14.99
N TYR A 298 4.28 11.61 -14.05
CA TYR A 298 4.59 13.02 -13.81
C TYR A 298 6.06 13.22 -13.39
N LEU A 299 6.57 12.38 -12.49
CA LEU A 299 7.98 12.45 -12.07
C LEU A 299 8.93 12.21 -13.24
N LEU A 300 8.68 11.15 -14.03
CA LEU A 300 9.52 10.78 -15.19
C LEU A 300 9.64 11.90 -16.22
N LYS A 301 8.64 12.78 -16.32
CA LYS A 301 8.66 13.98 -17.18
C LYS A 301 9.35 15.18 -16.55
N LYS A 302 9.47 15.23 -15.23
CA LYS A 302 9.93 16.40 -14.45
C LYS A 302 11.39 16.30 -13.99
N ARG A 303 11.93 15.09 -13.88
CA ARG A 303 13.29 14.82 -13.41
C ARG A 303 13.96 13.80 -14.33
N ASP A 304 15.27 13.89 -14.47
CA ASP A 304 16.07 12.88 -15.17
C ASP A 304 16.26 11.67 -14.25
N VAL A 305 15.26 10.79 -14.27
CA VAL A 305 15.21 9.57 -13.46
C VAL A 305 14.70 8.42 -14.30
N LYS A 306 15.01 7.20 -13.87
CA LYS A 306 14.62 5.97 -14.57
C LYS A 306 13.82 5.08 -13.64
N LEU A 307 12.69 4.57 -14.14
CA LEU A 307 12.00 3.49 -13.45
C LEU A 307 12.74 2.16 -13.69
N VAL A 308 13.07 1.50 -12.58
CA VAL A 308 13.78 0.22 -12.55
C VAL A 308 12.89 -0.87 -11.97
N SER A 309 13.26 -2.14 -12.17
CA SER A 309 12.52 -3.25 -11.57
C SER A 309 12.50 -3.12 -10.04
N THR A 310 11.33 -3.33 -9.44
CA THR A 310 11.18 -3.32 -7.98
C THR A 310 11.92 -4.49 -7.30
N GLY A 311 12.26 -5.55 -8.04
CA GLY A 311 12.83 -6.78 -7.48
C GLY A 311 11.83 -7.63 -6.71
N LEU A 312 10.54 -7.28 -6.74
CA LEU A 312 9.48 -8.08 -6.14
C LEU A 312 9.12 -9.23 -7.10
N GLU A 313 9.04 -10.45 -6.57
CA GLU A 313 8.81 -11.69 -7.35
C GLU A 313 7.36 -11.83 -7.85
N PHE A 314 6.45 -10.97 -7.42
CA PHE A 314 5.02 -11.06 -7.72
C PHE A 314 4.36 -9.67 -7.73
N GLY A 315 3.08 -9.64 -8.09
CA GLY A 315 2.30 -8.43 -8.29
C GLY A 315 2.00 -8.20 -9.77
N ARG A 316 0.83 -7.63 -10.05
CA ARG A 316 0.46 -7.25 -11.42
C ARG A 316 1.30 -6.07 -11.88
N GLU A 317 1.58 -6.01 -13.17
CA GLU A 317 2.22 -4.84 -13.76
C GLU A 317 1.30 -3.62 -13.64
N ALA A 318 1.92 -2.45 -13.50
CA ALA A 318 1.20 -1.18 -13.56
C ALA A 318 0.60 -0.95 -14.95
N PHE A 319 -0.46 -0.15 -15.01
CA PHE A 319 -1.15 0.13 -16.28
C PHE A 319 -0.25 0.91 -17.24
N ALA A 320 -0.13 0.44 -18.49
CA ALA A 320 0.56 1.17 -19.55
C ALA A 320 -0.27 2.37 -20.06
N SER A 321 -1.60 2.25 -20.01
CA SER A 321 -2.53 3.30 -20.37
C SER A 321 -3.81 3.21 -19.51
N TYR A 322 -4.49 4.33 -19.36
CA TYR A 322 -5.74 4.43 -18.60
C TYR A 322 -6.62 5.54 -19.16
N ARG A 323 -7.87 5.21 -19.50
CA ARG A 323 -8.88 6.16 -20.03
C ARG A 323 -8.35 7.07 -21.16
N GLY A 324 -7.67 6.48 -22.14
CA GLY A 324 -7.10 7.20 -23.29
C GLY A 324 -5.80 7.97 -23.00
N LYS A 325 -5.30 7.96 -21.76
CA LYS A 325 -3.96 8.48 -21.43
C LYS A 325 -2.93 7.37 -21.51
N ASN A 326 -1.87 7.58 -22.27
CA ASN A 326 -0.73 6.69 -22.32
C ASN A 326 0.33 7.18 -21.34
N PHE A 327 0.82 6.28 -20.48
CA PHE A 327 1.93 6.56 -19.57
C PHE A 327 3.27 6.23 -20.24
N HIS A 328 4.35 6.72 -19.65
CA HIS A 328 5.68 6.37 -20.09
C HIS A 328 5.89 4.83 -20.10
N PRO A 329 6.49 4.22 -21.15
CA PRO A 329 6.56 2.76 -21.29
C PRO A 329 7.21 2.03 -20.11
N SER A 330 8.11 2.69 -19.39
CA SER A 330 8.76 2.10 -18.21
C SER A 330 7.84 1.96 -17.00
N VAL A 331 6.68 2.63 -16.96
CA VAL A 331 5.75 2.61 -15.80
C VAL A 331 5.30 1.21 -15.45
N THR A 332 5.19 0.31 -16.43
CA THR A 332 4.85 -1.12 -16.23
C THR A 332 5.82 -1.87 -15.32
N LYS A 333 7.04 -1.34 -15.08
CA LYS A 333 8.00 -1.90 -14.11
C LYS A 333 7.56 -1.74 -12.65
N ALA A 334 6.61 -0.84 -12.37
CA ALA A 334 5.97 -0.76 -11.06
C ALA A 334 5.01 -1.93 -10.85
N ARG A 335 4.73 -2.25 -9.58
CA ARG A 335 3.89 -3.40 -9.21
C ARG A 335 2.65 -2.95 -8.46
N ARG A 336 1.51 -3.53 -8.84
CA ARG A 336 0.20 -3.42 -8.21
C ARG A 336 -0.15 -4.68 -7.45
N PHE A 337 -0.71 -4.49 -6.27
CA PHE A 337 -1.23 -5.52 -5.40
C PHE A 337 -2.70 -5.23 -5.15
N TYR A 338 -3.50 -6.28 -5.14
CA TYR A 338 -4.94 -6.19 -5.10
C TYR A 338 -5.55 -7.15 -4.07
N PRO A 339 -6.59 -6.70 -3.35
CA PRO A 339 -7.40 -7.49 -2.43
C PRO A 339 -7.78 -8.90 -2.91
N HIS A 340 -8.41 -8.98 -4.07
CA HIS A 340 -8.97 -10.20 -4.64
C HIS A 340 -7.92 -11.12 -5.26
N VAL A 341 -6.80 -10.58 -5.71
CA VAL A 341 -5.77 -11.34 -6.44
C VAL A 341 -4.72 -11.93 -5.50
N HIS A 342 -4.29 -11.18 -4.49
CA HIS A 342 -3.09 -11.52 -3.71
C HIS A 342 -3.39 -11.87 -2.27
N ASN A 343 -4.65 -11.85 -1.87
CA ASN A 343 -5.07 -11.93 -0.49
C ASN A 343 -4.37 -10.91 0.46
N MET A 344 -4.08 -9.69 -0.03
CA MET A 344 -3.42 -8.61 0.71
C MET A 344 -4.15 -7.29 0.51
N ASP A 345 -3.86 -6.26 1.32
CA ASP A 345 -4.35 -4.92 1.04
C ASP A 345 -3.91 -4.45 -0.36
N GLY A 346 -4.76 -3.64 -0.99
CA GLY A 346 -4.44 -2.92 -2.21
C GLY A 346 -3.24 -2.00 -2.00
N PHE A 347 -2.26 -2.10 -2.88
CA PHE A 347 -0.97 -1.43 -2.69
C PHE A 347 -0.25 -1.22 -4.02
N PHE A 348 0.61 -0.21 -4.07
CA PHE A 348 1.43 0.11 -5.24
C PHE A 348 2.88 0.34 -4.84
N VAL A 349 3.82 -0.16 -5.65
CA VAL A 349 5.27 0.03 -5.43
C VAL A 349 5.97 0.38 -6.74
N ALA A 350 6.69 1.49 -6.74
CA ALA A 350 7.54 1.95 -7.83
C ALA A 350 8.95 2.20 -7.32
N LYS A 351 9.97 1.67 -8.02
CA LYS A 351 11.38 1.88 -7.71
C LYS A 351 12.04 2.73 -8.78
N ILE A 352 12.61 3.84 -8.35
CA ILE A 352 13.17 4.90 -9.19
C ILE A 352 14.67 4.96 -8.92
N LYS A 353 15.45 5.17 -9.99
CA LYS A 353 16.89 5.39 -9.95
C LYS A 353 17.23 6.73 -10.59
#